data_AF-A0A947AUV1-F1
#
_entry.id   AF-A0A947AUV1-F1
#
_cell.length_a   1.000
_cell.length_b   1.000
_cell.length_c   1.000
_cell.angle_alpha   90.00
_cell.angle_beta   90.00
_cell.angle_gamma   90.00
#
_symmetry.space_group_name_H-M   'P 1'
#
loop_
_entity.id
_entity.type
_entity.pdbx_description
1 polymer ?
#
loop_
_entity_poly.entity_id
_entity_poly.type
_entity_poly.pdbx_seq_one_letter_code
_entity_poly.pdbx_strand_id
1 'polypeptide(L)'
;MAITLEDIKKLLQARILVLDGAMGTMIQSLGFSEADFRGKLLKDHPHDLKGNNDLLSITQPEAIKDIHRKYFNSGADICETNTFNATAISLADYKTEQLAYDINSASAKIAKEVAEEFNSKNFEVPKLVAGVLGPTNKTLSLSPNVNDPGFRAV
;
A
#
# COMPACT_ATOMS: atom_id res chain seq x y z
N MET A 1 7.13 13.25 17.20
CA MET A 1 5.92 13.28 18.05
C MET A 1 4.82 12.57 17.27
N ALA A 2 3.96 11.77 17.91
CA ALA A 2 2.86 11.12 17.18
C ALA A 2 1.78 12.15 16.84
N ILE A 3 1.38 12.23 15.57
CA ILE A 3 0.26 13.05 15.09
C ILE A 3 -1.03 12.51 15.73
N THR A 4 -1.88 13.39 16.24
CA THR A 4 -3.20 13.04 16.80
C THR A 4 -4.33 13.40 15.83
N LEU A 5 -5.54 12.89 16.10
CA LEU A 5 -6.74 13.29 15.37
C LEU A 5 -6.99 14.81 15.46
N GLU A 6 -6.67 15.42 16.59
CA GLU A 6 -6.84 16.86 16.80
C GLU A 6 -5.86 17.67 15.93
N ASP A 7 -4.63 17.18 15.76
CA ASP A 7 -3.66 17.80 14.86
C ASP A 7 -4.14 17.76 13.40
N ILE A 8 -4.70 16.62 12.97
CA ILE A 8 -5.26 16.47 11.62
C ILE A 8 -6.43 17.44 11.42
N LYS A 9 -7.34 17.57 12.40
CA LYS A 9 -8.46 18.52 12.33
C LYS A 9 -7.98 19.97 12.19
N LYS A 10 -6.95 20.36 12.95
CA LYS A 10 -6.36 21.70 12.85
C LYS A 10 -5.73 21.95 11.48
N LEU A 11 -5.00 20.98 10.93
CA LEU A 11 -4.42 21.06 9.59
C LEU A 11 -5.52 21.26 8.53
N LEU A 12 -6.60 20.48 8.59
CA LEU A 12 -7.73 20.56 7.67
C LEU A 12 -8.52 21.88 7.79
N GLN A 13 -8.55 22.51 8.97
CA GLN A 13 -9.14 23.84 9.14
C GLN A 13 -8.25 24.96 8.58
N ALA A 14 -6.93 24.79 8.65
CA ALA A 14 -5.96 25.78 8.22
C ALA A 14 -5.73 25.78 6.70
N ARG A 15 -5.84 24.61 6.05
CA ARG A 15 -5.58 24.47 4.61
C ARG A 15 -6.17 23.19 4.01
N ILE A 16 -6.17 23.16 2.68
CA ILE A 16 -6.38 21.92 1.92
C ILE A 16 -5.13 21.05 2.05
N LEU A 17 -5.33 19.77 2.36
CA LEU A 17 -4.28 18.75 2.34
C LEU A 17 -4.37 17.96 1.04
N VAL A 18 -3.22 17.66 0.45
CA VAL A 18 -3.12 16.91 -0.82
C VAL A 18 -2.76 15.45 -0.52
N LEU A 19 -3.61 14.53 -0.96
CA LEU A 19 -3.31 13.09 -0.99
C LEU A 19 -2.44 12.78 -2.20
N ASP A 20 -1.62 11.73 -2.12
CA ASP A 20 -0.80 11.28 -3.23
C ASP A 20 -1.61 10.68 -4.38
N GLY A 21 -0.91 10.22 -5.41
CA GLY A 21 -1.50 9.66 -6.63
C GLY A 21 -1.46 8.14 -6.67
N ALA A 22 -1.78 7.59 -7.85
CA ALA A 22 -1.84 6.15 -8.06
C ALA A 22 -0.49 5.44 -7.89
N MET A 23 -0.35 4.66 -6.82
CA MET A 23 0.79 3.75 -6.59
C MET A 23 0.94 2.72 -7.72
N GLY A 24 -0.17 2.09 -8.13
CA GLY A 24 -0.16 1.05 -9.17
C GLY A 24 0.34 1.53 -10.53
N THR A 25 -0.02 2.75 -10.95
CA THR A 25 0.46 3.36 -12.20
C THR A 25 1.97 3.60 -12.16
N MET A 26 2.47 4.08 -11.02
CA MET A 26 3.90 4.29 -10.82
C MET A 26 4.67 2.97 -10.86
N ILE A 27 4.17 1.92 -10.20
CA ILE A 27 4.75 0.57 -10.26
C ILE A 27 4.74 0.03 -11.69
N GLN A 28 3.63 0.17 -12.42
CA GLN A 28 3.51 -0.33 -13.79
C GLN A 28 4.56 0.31 -14.71
N SER A 29 4.89 1.59 -14.51
CA SER A 29 5.91 2.30 -15.30
C SER A 29 7.33 1.74 -15.11
N LEU A 30 7.60 1.00 -14.04
CA LEU A 30 8.92 0.43 -13.75
C LEU A 30 9.17 -0.89 -14.48
N GLY A 31 8.13 -1.51 -15.06
CA GLY A 31 8.28 -2.68 -15.91
C GLY A 31 8.74 -3.96 -15.18
N PHE A 32 8.40 -4.12 -13.89
CA PHE A 32 8.83 -5.27 -13.11
C PHE A 32 8.45 -6.63 -13.73
N SER A 33 9.40 -7.54 -13.67
CA SER A 33 9.29 -8.93 -14.10
C SER A 33 8.81 -9.82 -12.96
N GLU A 34 8.39 -11.06 -13.27
CA GLU A 34 8.02 -12.07 -12.27
C GLU A 34 9.13 -12.30 -11.23
N ALA A 35 10.40 -12.25 -11.65
CA ALA A 35 11.54 -12.40 -10.74
C ALA A 35 11.62 -11.27 -9.70
N ASP A 36 11.19 -10.05 -10.06
CA ASP A 36 11.18 -8.89 -9.17
C ASP A 36 10.08 -9.02 -8.10
N PHE A 37 8.92 -9.55 -8.47
CA PHE A 37 7.83 -9.86 -7.53
C PHE A 37 8.21 -11.01 -6.58
N ARG A 38 8.94 -12.02 -7.06
CA ARG A 38 9.44 -13.13 -6.23
C ARG A 38 10.50 -12.68 -5.23
N GLY A 39 11.41 -11.81 -5.70
CA GLY A 39 12.61 -11.44 -4.95
C GLY A 39 13.37 -12.68 -4.46
N LYS A 40 14.06 -12.55 -3.32
CA LYS A 40 14.77 -13.68 -2.70
C LYS A 40 13.83 -14.58 -1.89
N LEU A 41 12.77 -14.01 -1.31
CA LEU A 41 11.88 -14.69 -0.36
C LEU A 41 11.01 -15.76 -1.03
N LEU A 42 10.51 -15.49 -2.24
CA LEU A 42 9.54 -16.33 -2.94
C LEU A 42 10.09 -16.86 -4.26
N LYS A 43 11.41 -17.03 -4.34
CA LYS A 43 12.11 -17.48 -5.55
C LYS A 43 11.47 -18.75 -6.14
N ASP A 44 11.24 -19.75 -5.29
CA ASP A 44 10.72 -21.06 -5.68
C ASP A 44 9.20 -21.20 -5.45
N HIS A 45 8.48 -20.08 -5.29
CA HIS A 45 7.03 -20.09 -5.06
C HIS A 45 6.28 -20.68 -6.27
N PRO A 46 5.37 -21.65 -6.10
CA PRO A 46 4.83 -22.39 -7.24
C PRO A 46 3.78 -21.62 -8.08
N HIS A 47 3.37 -20.42 -7.67
CA HIS A 47 2.37 -19.61 -8.37
C HIS A 47 2.97 -18.30 -8.87
N ASP A 48 2.40 -17.74 -9.94
CA ASP A 48 2.78 -16.42 -10.44
C ASP A 48 2.47 -15.34 -9.40
N LEU A 49 3.40 -14.39 -9.22
CA LEU A 49 3.28 -13.29 -8.26
C LEU A 49 3.17 -11.91 -8.94
N LYS A 50 3.48 -11.83 -10.23
CA LYS A 50 3.34 -10.60 -11.01
C LYS A 50 1.90 -10.09 -10.96
N GLY A 51 1.75 -8.83 -10.54
CA GLY A 51 0.45 -8.19 -10.30
C GLY A 51 0.13 -8.03 -8.82
N ASN A 52 0.80 -8.77 -7.92
CA ASN A 52 0.71 -8.54 -6.48
C ASN A 52 1.60 -7.34 -6.08
N ASN A 53 1.13 -6.13 -6.39
CA ASN A 53 1.89 -4.89 -6.17
C ASN A 53 2.25 -4.66 -4.69
N ASP A 54 1.38 -5.07 -3.78
CA ASP A 54 1.58 -4.95 -2.34
C ASP A 54 2.87 -5.66 -1.88
N LEU A 55 3.18 -6.83 -2.48
CA LEU A 55 4.37 -7.63 -2.22
C LEU A 55 5.68 -6.90 -2.51
N LEU A 56 5.67 -5.92 -3.43
CA LEU A 56 6.85 -5.12 -3.76
C LEU A 56 7.35 -4.28 -2.58
N SER A 57 6.53 -4.08 -1.54
CA SER A 57 6.96 -3.49 -0.27
C SER A 57 8.02 -4.36 0.44
N ILE A 58 8.04 -5.67 0.17
CA ILE A 58 9.04 -6.61 0.70
C ILE A 58 10.16 -6.84 -0.32
N THR A 59 9.81 -7.07 -1.59
CA THR A 59 10.80 -7.52 -2.57
C THR A 59 11.54 -6.38 -3.28
N GLN A 60 10.92 -5.20 -3.39
CA GLN A 60 11.47 -4.01 -4.04
C GLN A 60 11.28 -2.75 -3.17
N PRO A 61 11.73 -2.76 -1.90
CA PRO A 61 11.41 -1.70 -0.94
C PRO A 61 11.90 -0.32 -1.37
N GLU A 62 13.08 -0.22 -2.00
CA GLU A 62 13.62 1.06 -2.46
C GLU A 62 12.80 1.66 -3.61
N ALA A 63 12.25 0.85 -4.50
CA ALA A 63 11.37 1.34 -5.55
C ALA A 63 10.08 1.95 -4.98
N ILE A 64 9.51 1.32 -3.94
CA ILE A 64 8.33 1.86 -3.24
C ILE A 64 8.68 3.15 -2.50
N LYS A 65 9.84 3.22 -1.82
CA LYS A 65 10.34 4.47 -1.23
C LYS A 65 10.46 5.58 -2.26
N ASP A 66 11.04 5.29 -3.42
CA ASP A 66 11.22 6.27 -4.48
C ASP A 66 9.89 6.80 -5.03
N ILE A 67 8.84 5.97 -5.08
CA ILE A 67 7.49 6.42 -5.45
C ILE A 67 6.94 7.40 -4.40
N HIS A 68 7.03 7.08 -3.10
CA HIS A 68 6.63 8.03 -2.04
C HIS A 68 7.43 9.34 -2.10
N ARG A 69 8.75 9.26 -2.33
CA ARG A 69 9.61 10.45 -2.49
C ARG A 69 9.13 11.31 -3.66
N LYS A 70 8.77 10.71 -4.80
CA LYS A 70 8.23 11.43 -5.96
C LYS A 70 6.93 12.16 -5.61
N TYR A 71 6.01 11.53 -4.87
CA TYR A 71 4.77 12.19 -4.47
C TYR A 71 4.99 13.33 -3.48
N PHE A 72 5.81 13.15 -2.45
CA PHE A 72 6.13 14.24 -1.53
C PHE A 72 6.87 15.40 -2.22
N ASN A 73 7.82 15.10 -3.13
CA ASN A 73 8.47 16.13 -3.95
C ASN A 73 7.48 16.86 -4.89
N SER A 74 6.40 16.20 -5.29
CA SER A 74 5.34 16.78 -6.11
C SER A 74 4.30 17.57 -5.30
N GLY A 75 4.48 17.68 -3.98
CA GLY A 75 3.64 18.49 -3.09
C GLY A 75 2.56 17.72 -2.34
N ALA A 76 2.54 16.38 -2.38
CA ALA A 76 1.65 15.61 -1.52
C ALA A 76 1.92 15.93 -0.04
N ASP A 77 0.86 16.03 0.76
CA ASP A 77 0.92 16.18 2.21
C ASP A 77 0.72 14.83 2.92
N ILE A 78 -0.03 13.93 2.28
CA ILE A 78 -0.34 12.60 2.79
C ILE A 78 0.04 11.59 1.70
N CYS A 79 0.84 10.58 2.05
CA CYS A 79 1.04 9.42 1.18
C CYS A 79 0.31 8.18 1.73
N GLU A 80 -0.25 7.40 0.83
CA GLU A 80 -0.88 6.13 1.10
C GLU A 80 0.14 5.00 1.22
N THR A 81 -0.05 4.03 2.12
CA THR A 81 0.75 2.80 2.11
C THR A 81 0.41 1.93 0.89
N ASN A 82 1.40 1.22 0.35
CA ASN A 82 1.20 0.21 -0.69
C ASN A 82 0.59 -1.08 -0.09
N THR A 83 -0.68 -1.01 0.33
CA THR A 83 -1.39 -2.07 1.08
C THR A 83 -2.85 -2.26 0.64
N PHE A 84 -3.22 -1.82 -0.56
CA PHE A 84 -4.60 -1.90 -1.05
C PHE A 84 -5.15 -3.34 -1.03
N ASN A 85 -4.36 -4.35 -1.44
CA ASN A 85 -4.77 -5.76 -1.44
C ASN A 85 -4.06 -6.59 -0.37
N ALA A 86 -3.35 -5.98 0.59
CA ALA A 86 -2.58 -6.67 1.62
C ALA A 86 -3.46 -7.31 2.71
N THR A 87 -4.41 -8.16 2.31
CA THR A 87 -5.31 -8.93 3.17
C THR A 87 -5.17 -10.41 2.86
N ALA A 88 -5.36 -11.28 3.85
CA ALA A 88 -5.29 -12.73 3.62
C ALA A 88 -6.23 -13.21 2.50
N ILE A 89 -7.44 -12.62 2.41
CA ILE A 89 -8.43 -12.96 1.38
C ILE A 89 -7.93 -12.64 -0.03
N SER A 90 -7.36 -11.45 -0.24
CA SER A 90 -6.90 -11.05 -1.59
C SER A 90 -5.57 -11.72 -1.95
N LEU A 91 -4.70 -11.95 -0.96
CA LEU A 91 -3.42 -12.64 -1.15
C LEU A 91 -3.59 -14.15 -1.44
N ALA A 92 -4.78 -14.71 -1.22
CA ALA A 92 -5.09 -16.11 -1.55
C ALA A 92 -5.09 -16.39 -3.06
N ASP A 93 -5.27 -15.37 -3.89
CA ASP A 93 -5.12 -15.46 -5.35
C ASP A 93 -3.66 -15.74 -5.75
N TYR A 94 -2.71 -15.34 -4.90
CA TYR A 94 -1.27 -15.50 -5.08
C TYR A 94 -0.65 -16.58 -4.18
N LYS A 95 -1.44 -17.25 -3.32
CA LYS A 95 -0.98 -18.21 -2.30
C LYS A 95 0.04 -17.62 -1.31
N THR A 96 -0.18 -16.38 -0.89
CA THR A 96 0.69 -15.64 0.03
C THR A 96 -0.08 -15.06 1.22
N GLU A 97 -1.17 -15.69 1.65
CA GLU A 97 -2.05 -15.26 2.74
C GLU A 97 -1.29 -14.95 4.04
N GLN A 98 -0.30 -15.80 4.34
CA GLN A 98 0.58 -15.69 5.50
C GLN A 98 1.42 -14.40 5.53
N LEU A 99 1.62 -13.75 4.37
CA LEU A 99 2.42 -12.54 4.26
C LEU A 99 1.61 -11.26 4.51
N ALA A 100 0.30 -11.34 4.76
CA ALA A 100 -0.54 -10.15 4.94
C ALA A 100 0.03 -9.18 5.98
N TYR A 101 0.41 -9.68 7.15
CA TYR A 101 0.97 -8.84 8.21
C TYR A 101 2.33 -8.22 7.80
N ASP A 102 3.23 -9.04 7.26
CA ASP A 102 4.58 -8.62 6.90
C ASP A 102 4.56 -7.55 5.80
N ILE A 103 3.66 -7.70 4.82
CA ILE A 103 3.47 -6.73 3.75
C ILE A 103 2.98 -5.38 4.32
N ASN A 104 1.95 -5.40 5.17
CA ASN A 104 1.44 -4.18 5.80
C ASN A 104 2.52 -3.48 6.65
N SER A 105 3.22 -4.26 7.47
CA SER A 105 4.29 -3.75 8.34
C SER A 105 5.43 -3.12 7.53
N ALA A 106 5.91 -3.82 6.49
CA ALA A 106 6.96 -3.33 5.61
C ALA A 106 6.53 -2.05 4.87
N SER A 107 5.33 -2.03 4.32
CA SER A 107 4.78 -0.90 3.58
C SER A 107 4.59 0.34 4.47
N ALA A 108 4.02 0.17 5.66
CA ALA A 108 3.87 1.24 6.65
C ALA A 108 5.23 1.79 7.11
N LYS A 109 6.22 0.92 7.32
CA LYS A 109 7.58 1.33 7.67
C LYS A 109 8.22 2.15 6.55
N ILE A 110 8.10 1.72 5.30
CA ILE A 110 8.63 2.42 4.12
C ILE A 110 8.01 3.82 3.99
N ALA A 111 6.68 3.92 4.01
CA ALA A 111 6.00 5.20 3.89
C ALA A 111 6.36 6.16 5.04
N LYS A 112 6.48 5.64 6.27
CA LYS A 112 6.88 6.41 7.44
C LYS A 112 8.33 6.89 7.37
N GLU A 113 9.25 6.03 6.96
CA GLU A 113 10.67 6.38 6.77
C GLU A 113 10.79 7.57 5.81
N VAL A 114 10.11 7.50 4.66
CA VAL A 114 10.13 8.61 3.69
C VAL A 114 9.43 9.85 4.24
N ALA A 115 8.30 9.73 4.93
CA ALA A 115 7.65 10.89 5.55
C ALA A 115 8.57 11.57 6.58
N GLU A 116 9.32 10.79 7.37
CA GLU A 116 10.30 11.30 8.34
C GLU A 116 11.49 11.99 7.65
N GLU A 117 12.01 11.45 6.54
CA GLU A 117 13.05 12.08 5.71
C GLU A 117 12.64 13.48 5.24
N PHE A 118 11.36 13.67 4.91
CA PHE A 118 10.84 14.97 4.52
C PHE A 118 10.62 15.85 5.75
N ASN A 119 9.96 15.36 6.79
CA ASN A 119 9.71 16.13 8.00
C ASN A 119 10.99 16.66 8.68
N SER A 120 12.11 15.92 8.60
CA SER A 120 13.40 16.39 9.14
C SER A 120 13.98 17.60 8.41
N LYS A 121 13.49 17.92 7.21
CA LYS A 121 13.90 19.11 6.43
C LYS A 121 13.12 20.37 6.85
N ASN A 122 12.33 20.30 7.93
CA ASN A 122 11.52 21.40 8.47
C ASN A 122 10.56 22.00 7.42
N PHE A 123 9.78 21.16 6.73
CA PHE A 123 8.67 21.66 5.94
C PHE A 123 7.61 22.30 6.85
N GLU A 124 7.01 23.39 6.38
CA GLU A 124 5.96 24.12 7.08
C GLU A 124 4.71 23.25 7.33
N VAL A 125 4.49 22.25 6.49
CA VAL A 125 3.40 21.28 6.59
C VAL A 125 3.95 19.89 6.85
N PRO A 126 3.50 19.19 7.92
CA PRO A 126 3.96 17.85 8.22
C PRO A 126 3.50 16.86 7.15
N LYS A 127 4.39 15.95 6.76
CA LYS A 127 4.13 14.83 5.87
C LYS A 127 3.56 13.65 6.65
N LEU A 128 2.39 13.18 6.23
CA LEU A 128 1.59 12.16 6.90
C LEU A 128 1.54 10.88 6.08
N VAL A 129 1.20 9.78 6.76
CA VAL A 129 1.02 8.46 6.15
C VAL A 129 -0.38 7.96 6.45
N ALA A 130 -1.09 7.53 5.41
CA ALA A 130 -2.40 6.88 5.53
C ALA A 130 -2.24 5.37 5.31
N GLY A 131 -2.64 4.58 6.30
CA GLY A 131 -2.72 3.12 6.16
C GLY A 131 -3.91 2.75 5.27
N VAL A 132 -3.64 2.25 4.07
CA VAL A 132 -4.69 1.88 3.11
C VAL A 132 -5.25 0.49 3.46
N LEU A 133 -6.58 0.41 3.53
CA LEU A 133 -7.34 -0.82 3.60
C LEU A 133 -8.28 -0.86 2.40
N GLY A 134 -7.86 -1.54 1.33
CA GLY A 134 -8.71 -1.74 0.16
C GLY A 134 -9.81 -2.77 0.41
N PRO A 135 -10.85 -2.79 -0.44
CA PRO A 135 -11.83 -3.87 -0.43
C PRO A 135 -11.15 -5.19 -0.82
N THR A 136 -11.69 -6.31 -0.33
CA THR A 136 -11.26 -7.63 -0.79
C THR A 136 -11.81 -7.95 -2.18
N ASN A 137 -11.21 -8.92 -2.87
CA ASN A 137 -11.75 -9.50 -4.11
C ASN A 137 -13.06 -10.33 -3.92
N LYS A 138 -13.64 -10.33 -2.72
CA LYS A 138 -14.90 -11.03 -2.38
C LYS A 138 -16.00 -10.03 -2.06
N THR A 139 -17.21 -10.32 -2.54
CA THR A 139 -18.41 -9.55 -2.21
C THR A 139 -19.24 -10.29 -1.17
N LEU A 140 -19.61 -9.62 -0.08
CA LEU A 140 -20.47 -10.17 0.98
C LEU A 140 -21.96 -9.90 0.74
N SER A 141 -22.30 -8.87 -0.06
CA SER A 141 -23.68 -8.49 -0.38
C SER A 141 -24.24 -9.20 -1.61
N LEU A 142 -23.39 -9.84 -2.42
CA LEU A 142 -23.77 -10.56 -3.64
C LEU A 142 -23.17 -11.95 -3.60
N SER A 143 -24.02 -12.98 -3.70
CA SER A 143 -23.55 -14.35 -3.83
C SER A 143 -22.90 -14.55 -5.20
N PRO A 144 -21.69 -15.15 -5.26
CA PRO A 144 -21.09 -15.57 -6.53
C PRO A 144 -21.73 -16.86 -7.08
N ASN A 145 -22.58 -17.54 -6.31
CA ASN A 145 -23.31 -18.71 -6.75
C ASN A 145 -24.75 -18.34 -7.11
N VAL A 146 -25.07 -18.34 -8.41
CA VAL A 146 -26.39 -17.99 -8.93
C VAL A 146 -27.50 -18.88 -8.35
N ASN A 147 -27.19 -20.12 -7.99
CA ASN A 147 -28.16 -21.07 -7.45
C ASN A 147 -28.30 -21.02 -5.93
N ASP A 148 -27.46 -20.24 -5.24
CA ASP A 148 -27.49 -20.10 -3.79
C ASP A 148 -27.27 -18.63 -3.38
N PRO A 149 -28.32 -17.84 -3.16
CA PRO A 149 -28.20 -16.43 -2.77
C PRO A 149 -27.57 -16.25 -1.36
N GLY A 150 -27.55 -17.31 -0.54
CA GLY A 150 -26.94 -17.33 0.79
C GLY A 150 -25.44 -17.62 0.78
N PHE A 151 -24.89 -18.16 -0.31
CA PHE A 151 -23.49 -18.55 -0.39
C PHE A 151 -22.52 -17.37 -0.26
N ARG A 152 -21.39 -17.58 0.43
CA ARG A 152 -20.29 -16.63 0.59
C ARG A 152 -18.96 -17.34 0.33
N ALA A 153 -18.11 -16.76 -0.50
CA ALA A 153 -16.84 -17.35 -0.91
C ALA A 153 -15.65 -16.85 -0.07
N VAL A 154 -15.86 -16.72 1.25
CA VAL A 154 -14.89 -16.25 2.25
C VAL A 154 -14.72 -17.28 3.35
#